data_AF-A0A7G1IEH1-F1
#
_entry.id   AF-A0A7G1IEH1-F1
#
_cell.length_a   1.000
_cell.length_b   1.000
_cell.length_c   1.000
_cell.angle_alpha   90.00
_cell.angle_beta   90.00
_cell.angle_gamma   90.00
#
_symmetry.space_group_name_H-M   'P 1'
#
loop_
_entity.id
_entity.type
_entity.pdbx_description
1 polymer ?
#
loop_
_entity_poly.entity_id
_entity_poly.type
_entity_poly.pdbx_seq_one_letter_code
_entity_poly.pdbx_strand_id
1 'polypeptide(L)'
;MGGAGGHGGDASTGGGGGGGNGGLGIAYSPVVAGVGIGGDGGHGGAGTSGGDGGFGGAGASYGIAAIAIVLAGDGGAGGAATTGIGGAGGGGGLTPPFFDILGFGLFYGGAGGDGGAASGIGGTGGAGGNGSSVTTLWGFYGGGAGGDGGAATGTGGTGGAGGNGGFAVGGGVGMGGAGGHGGAAPTGTGGDGGAGADGGGIIGSGGNGGDAGSGVGAANGGNGGNAGIAANGMFAPSVYGDGGNGGNGVNGGSGGKGGSAGTLGTRERTDRHSRPIAG
;
A
#
# COMPACT_ATOMS: atom_id res chain seq x y z
N MET A 1 0.84 -20.74 -9.62
CA MET A 1 0.47 -19.38 -10.03
C MET A 1 -1.04 -19.28 -10.03
N GLY A 2 -1.59 -18.21 -9.47
CA GLY A 2 -2.98 -17.81 -9.68
C GLY A 2 -3.14 -17.17 -11.06
N GLY A 3 -4.33 -17.27 -11.66
CA GLY A 3 -4.65 -16.58 -12.90
C GLY A 3 -4.91 -15.09 -12.67
N ALA A 4 -4.61 -14.23 -13.64
CA ALA A 4 -4.95 -12.81 -13.54
C ALA A 4 -6.48 -12.61 -13.61
N GLY A 5 -6.96 -11.55 -12.96
CA GLY A 5 -8.32 -11.08 -13.07
C GLY A 5 -8.62 -10.51 -14.45
N GLY A 6 -9.85 -10.71 -14.94
CA GLY A 6 -10.29 -10.13 -16.22
C GLY A 6 -10.46 -8.61 -16.13
N HIS A 7 -10.19 -7.90 -17.22
CA HIS A 7 -10.41 -6.45 -17.28
C HIS A 7 -11.91 -6.12 -17.35
N GLY A 8 -12.29 -5.03 -16.69
CA GLY A 8 -13.60 -4.42 -16.83
C GLY A 8 -13.79 -3.85 -18.22
N GLY A 9 -15.01 -3.97 -18.76
CA GLY A 9 -15.35 -3.41 -20.07
C GLY A 9 -15.51 -1.90 -20.03
N ASP A 10 -15.05 -1.21 -21.06
CA ASP A 10 -15.28 0.22 -21.24
C ASP A 10 -16.74 0.51 -21.60
N ALA A 11 -17.25 1.65 -21.12
CA ALA A 11 -18.57 2.15 -21.44
C ALA A 11 -18.49 3.51 -22.14
N SER A 12 -19.11 3.62 -23.31
CA SER A 12 -19.27 4.91 -24.00
C SER A 12 -20.38 5.77 -23.37
N THR A 13 -21.32 5.14 -22.68
CA THR A 13 -22.35 5.78 -21.84
C THR A 13 -22.50 5.00 -20.53
N GLY A 14 -22.43 5.70 -19.38
CA GLY A 14 -22.49 5.07 -18.07
C GLY A 14 -21.11 4.68 -17.49
N GLY A 15 -21.12 3.95 -16.39
CA GLY A 15 -19.90 3.53 -15.69
C GLY A 15 -19.18 2.38 -16.39
N GLY A 16 -17.86 2.39 -16.35
CA GLY A 16 -17.04 1.26 -16.78
C GLY A 16 -17.24 0.05 -15.86
N GLY A 17 -16.99 -1.15 -16.40
CA GLY A 17 -17.09 -2.40 -15.65
C GLY A 17 -15.98 -2.53 -14.61
N GLY A 18 -16.25 -3.22 -13.50
CA GLY A 18 -15.21 -3.55 -12.53
C GLY A 18 -14.23 -4.60 -13.06
N GLY A 19 -12.98 -4.52 -12.61
CA GLY A 19 -11.98 -5.55 -12.82
C GLY A 19 -12.24 -6.80 -11.99
N GLY A 20 -11.95 -7.96 -12.56
CA GLY A 20 -12.04 -9.24 -11.86
C GLY A 20 -10.90 -9.42 -10.86
N ASN A 21 -11.13 -10.20 -9.80
CA ASN A 21 -10.08 -10.50 -8.84
C ASN A 21 -9.05 -11.48 -9.40
N GLY A 22 -7.81 -11.34 -8.94
CA GLY A 22 -6.75 -12.30 -9.17
C GLY A 22 -7.02 -13.65 -8.50
N GLY A 23 -6.54 -14.71 -9.14
CA GLY A 23 -6.70 -16.08 -8.71
C GLY A 23 -5.71 -16.47 -7.60
N LEU A 24 -6.07 -17.52 -6.87
CA LEU A 24 -5.24 -18.10 -5.82
C LEU A 24 -4.13 -18.97 -6.42
N GLY A 25 -2.87 -18.71 -6.01
CA GLY A 25 -1.74 -19.57 -6.33
C GLY A 25 -1.29 -20.41 -5.14
N ILE A 26 -1.56 -21.71 -5.17
CA ILE A 26 -1.12 -22.65 -4.13
C ILE A 26 0.08 -23.47 -4.61
N ALA A 27 1.07 -23.61 -3.74
CA ALA A 27 2.07 -24.66 -3.81
C ALA A 27 1.92 -25.65 -2.64
N TYR A 28 2.05 -26.94 -2.95
CA TYR A 28 2.19 -27.99 -1.95
C TYR A 28 3.55 -28.66 -2.13
N SER A 29 4.36 -28.67 -1.08
CA SER A 29 5.69 -29.28 -1.11
C SER A 29 6.02 -29.86 0.27
N PRO A 30 6.03 -31.19 0.42
CA PRO A 30 6.15 -31.78 1.76
C PRO A 30 7.55 -31.65 2.39
N VAL A 31 8.64 -31.42 1.62
CA VAL A 31 10.02 -31.60 2.15
C VAL A 31 11.09 -30.57 1.68
N VAL A 32 10.85 -29.68 0.70
CA VAL A 32 11.96 -28.87 0.11
C VAL A 32 11.67 -27.37 0.02
N ALA A 33 10.81 -26.96 -0.90
CA ALA A 33 10.41 -25.56 -1.07
C ALA A 33 9.04 -25.48 -1.74
N GLY A 34 8.22 -24.53 -1.30
CA GLY A 34 6.91 -24.23 -1.88
C GLY A 34 6.86 -22.79 -2.37
N VAL A 35 6.43 -22.57 -3.62
CA VAL A 35 6.31 -21.23 -4.22
C VAL A 35 4.86 -20.94 -4.60
N GLY A 36 4.17 -20.16 -3.76
CA GLY A 36 2.79 -19.73 -3.98
C GLY A 36 2.75 -18.30 -4.51
N ILE A 37 2.24 -18.08 -5.73
CA ILE A 37 2.13 -16.73 -6.29
C ILE A 37 0.70 -16.48 -6.72
N GLY A 38 0.04 -15.52 -6.08
CA GLY A 38 -1.29 -15.04 -6.46
C GLY A 38 -1.28 -14.35 -7.83
N GLY A 39 -2.41 -14.38 -8.53
CA GLY A 39 -2.55 -13.63 -9.77
C GLY A 39 -2.94 -12.17 -9.50
N ASP A 40 -2.65 -11.26 -10.42
CA ASP A 40 -3.00 -9.85 -10.25
C ASP A 40 -4.49 -9.60 -10.48
N GLY A 41 -5.02 -8.53 -9.88
CA GLY A 41 -6.36 -8.02 -10.14
C GLY A 41 -6.46 -7.39 -11.53
N GLY A 42 -7.62 -7.54 -12.16
CA GLY A 42 -7.89 -6.92 -13.45
C GLY A 42 -8.13 -5.41 -13.31
N HIS A 43 -7.75 -4.64 -14.33
CA HIS A 43 -8.10 -3.22 -14.39
C HIS A 43 -9.60 -2.98 -14.51
N GLY A 44 -10.10 -1.91 -13.90
CA GLY A 44 -11.45 -1.40 -14.15
C GLY A 44 -11.55 -0.74 -15.53
N GLY A 45 -12.74 -0.81 -16.13
CA GLY A 45 -13.03 -0.21 -17.43
C GLY A 45 -13.27 1.30 -17.33
N ALA A 46 -13.03 2.01 -18.42
CA ALA A 46 -13.29 3.43 -18.51
C ALA A 46 -14.78 3.75 -18.74
N GLY A 47 -15.22 4.96 -18.38
CA GLY A 47 -16.59 5.40 -18.65
C GLY A 47 -16.90 6.85 -18.27
N THR A 48 -18.19 7.17 -18.08
CA THR A 48 -18.64 8.39 -17.38
C THR A 48 -18.46 8.29 -15.87
N SER A 49 -18.02 7.13 -15.39
CA SER A 49 -17.43 6.87 -14.09
C SER A 49 -16.53 5.66 -14.33
N GLY A 50 -15.36 5.63 -13.70
CA GLY A 50 -14.46 4.50 -13.84
C GLY A 50 -14.98 3.29 -13.08
N GLY A 51 -14.80 2.09 -13.64
CA GLY A 51 -14.99 0.86 -12.88
C GLY A 51 -13.84 0.65 -11.91
N ASP A 52 -14.08 0.04 -10.76
CA ASP A 52 -13.01 -0.26 -9.80
C ASP A 52 -12.08 -1.35 -10.34
N GLY A 53 -10.81 -1.31 -9.95
CA GLY A 53 -9.88 -2.40 -10.17
C GLY A 53 -10.17 -3.60 -9.28
N GLY A 54 -9.85 -4.80 -9.76
CA GLY A 54 -10.01 -6.04 -9.02
C GLY A 54 -8.95 -6.22 -7.93
N PHE A 55 -9.27 -6.98 -6.89
CA PHE A 55 -8.29 -7.32 -5.86
C PHE A 55 -7.23 -8.28 -6.41
N GLY A 56 -6.00 -8.15 -5.91
CA GLY A 56 -4.96 -9.15 -6.12
C GLY A 56 -5.32 -10.50 -5.51
N GLY A 57 -4.83 -11.56 -6.13
CA GLY A 57 -5.04 -12.94 -5.71
C GLY A 57 -4.11 -13.33 -4.57
N ALA A 58 -4.54 -14.28 -3.75
CA ALA A 58 -3.70 -14.77 -2.67
C ALA A 58 -2.61 -15.73 -3.19
N GLY A 59 -1.43 -15.66 -2.59
CA GLY A 59 -0.42 -16.71 -2.69
C GLY A 59 -0.47 -17.58 -1.45
N ALA A 60 -0.27 -18.89 -1.56
CA ALA A 60 -0.14 -19.77 -0.40
C ALA A 60 0.83 -20.94 -0.66
N SER A 61 1.54 -21.36 0.38
CA SER A 61 2.36 -22.57 0.36
C SER A 61 2.07 -23.45 1.59
N TYR A 62 2.00 -24.76 1.41
CA TYR A 62 1.77 -25.73 2.49
C TYR A 62 2.83 -26.86 2.46
N GLY A 63 3.44 -27.17 3.62
CA GLY A 63 4.47 -28.22 3.77
C GLY A 63 4.75 -28.64 5.23
N ILE A 64 5.73 -29.53 5.44
CA ILE A 64 6.12 -30.06 6.78
C ILE A 64 7.51 -29.55 7.23
N ALA A 65 8.47 -29.42 6.32
CA ALA A 65 9.77 -28.79 6.56
C ALA A 65 10.36 -28.27 5.25
N ALA A 66 10.35 -26.96 5.01
CA ALA A 66 10.79 -26.35 3.76
C ALA A 66 10.92 -24.82 3.84
N ILE A 67 11.61 -24.23 2.86
CA ILE A 67 11.58 -22.79 2.59
C ILE A 67 10.27 -22.44 1.87
N ALA A 68 9.48 -21.54 2.44
CA ALA A 68 8.26 -21.02 1.81
C ALA A 68 8.56 -19.70 1.09
N ILE A 69 8.12 -19.57 -0.15
CA ILE A 69 8.14 -18.29 -0.88
C ILE A 69 6.71 -18.00 -1.31
N VAL A 70 6.12 -16.94 -0.78
CA VAL A 70 4.76 -16.56 -1.11
C VAL A 70 4.69 -15.11 -1.50
N LEU A 71 4.22 -14.88 -2.72
CA LEU A 71 3.87 -13.57 -3.23
C LEU A 71 2.37 -13.53 -3.45
N ALA A 72 1.72 -12.51 -2.93
CA ALA A 72 0.39 -12.17 -3.37
C ALA A 72 0.44 -11.42 -4.70
N GLY A 73 -0.66 -11.48 -5.46
CA GLY A 73 -0.82 -10.66 -6.66
C GLY A 73 -1.17 -9.23 -6.29
N ASP A 74 -0.90 -8.30 -7.20
CA ASP A 74 -1.18 -6.88 -7.01
C ASP A 74 -2.66 -6.56 -7.32
N GLY A 75 -3.16 -5.46 -6.77
CA GLY A 75 -4.46 -4.93 -7.12
C GLY A 75 -4.48 -4.34 -8.53
N GLY A 76 -5.61 -4.47 -9.21
CA GLY A 76 -5.80 -3.84 -10.52
C GLY A 76 -6.00 -2.33 -10.40
N ALA A 77 -5.51 -1.57 -11.36
CA ALA A 77 -5.83 -0.14 -11.44
C ALA A 77 -7.34 0.12 -11.67
N GLY A 78 -7.84 1.22 -11.13
CA GLY A 78 -9.18 1.72 -11.41
C GLY A 78 -9.31 2.31 -12.82
N GLY A 79 -10.52 2.26 -13.36
CA GLY A 79 -10.83 2.76 -14.69
C GLY A 79 -10.90 4.29 -14.76
N ALA A 80 -10.61 4.86 -15.93
CA ALA A 80 -10.69 6.30 -16.13
C ALA A 80 -12.14 6.79 -16.25
N ALA A 81 -12.38 8.03 -15.86
CA ALA A 81 -13.67 8.69 -15.92
C ALA A 81 -13.62 9.97 -16.77
N THR A 82 -14.51 10.09 -17.74
CA THR A 82 -14.65 11.29 -18.59
C THR A 82 -15.54 12.36 -17.96
N THR A 83 -16.40 11.96 -17.04
CA THR A 83 -17.19 12.78 -16.12
C THR A 83 -17.24 12.05 -14.77
N GLY A 84 -17.61 12.69 -13.66
CA GLY A 84 -17.77 11.97 -12.38
C GLY A 84 -16.47 11.49 -11.73
N ILE A 85 -16.50 10.27 -11.18
CA ILE A 85 -15.44 9.71 -10.31
C ILE A 85 -14.66 8.61 -11.05
N GLY A 86 -13.32 8.68 -11.03
CA GLY A 86 -12.45 7.60 -11.48
C GLY A 86 -12.59 6.35 -10.60
N GLY A 87 -12.39 5.17 -11.16
CA GLY A 87 -12.55 3.93 -10.40
C GLY A 87 -11.51 3.82 -9.29
N ALA A 88 -11.85 3.21 -8.16
CA ALA A 88 -10.85 2.92 -7.13
C ALA A 88 -9.87 1.85 -7.63
N GLY A 89 -8.62 1.94 -7.19
CA GLY A 89 -7.68 0.84 -7.34
C GLY A 89 -8.06 -0.35 -6.46
N GLY A 90 -7.82 -1.56 -6.96
CA GLY A 90 -8.03 -2.79 -6.20
C GLY A 90 -7.01 -2.94 -5.08
N GLY A 91 -7.40 -3.59 -3.98
CA GLY A 91 -6.44 -3.93 -2.93
C GLY A 91 -5.49 -5.04 -3.35
N GLY A 92 -4.29 -5.08 -2.78
CA GLY A 92 -3.36 -6.18 -3.00
C GLY A 92 -3.84 -7.52 -2.42
N GLY A 93 -3.32 -8.61 -2.98
CA GLY A 93 -3.67 -9.96 -2.57
C GLY A 93 -3.08 -10.36 -1.22
N LEU A 94 -3.67 -11.36 -0.57
CA LEU A 94 -3.25 -11.80 0.75
C LEU A 94 -2.14 -12.86 0.67
N THR A 95 -1.23 -12.84 1.63
CA THR A 95 -0.38 -13.99 1.95
C THR A 95 -0.89 -14.59 3.27
N PRO A 96 -1.75 -15.62 3.24
CA PRO A 96 -2.28 -16.22 4.45
C PRO A 96 -1.13 -16.80 5.30
N PRO A 97 -1.21 -16.75 6.63
CA PRO A 97 -0.21 -17.36 7.50
C PRO A 97 -0.16 -18.87 7.24
N PHE A 98 1.00 -19.36 6.81
CA PHE A 98 1.28 -20.77 6.55
C PHE A 98 1.80 -21.46 7.82
N PHE A 99 1.57 -22.77 7.89
CA PHE A 99 1.84 -23.62 9.06
C PHE A 99 3.08 -24.50 8.84
N ASP A 100 4.15 -23.97 8.25
CA ASP A 100 5.41 -24.72 8.22
C ASP A 100 6.00 -24.71 9.65
N ILE A 101 5.70 -25.77 10.41
CA ILE A 101 6.01 -25.91 11.84
C ILE A 101 7.52 -25.76 12.12
N LEU A 102 8.38 -26.03 11.13
CA LEU A 102 9.85 -25.98 11.22
C LEU A 102 10.50 -25.14 10.10
N GLY A 103 9.73 -24.33 9.36
CA GLY A 103 10.20 -23.64 8.14
C GLY A 103 10.62 -22.19 8.34
N PHE A 104 11.38 -21.68 7.36
CA PHE A 104 11.68 -20.26 7.17
C PHE A 104 11.00 -19.81 5.88
N GLY A 105 10.54 -18.56 5.78
CA GLY A 105 9.99 -18.12 4.51
C GLY A 105 10.15 -16.66 4.15
N LEU A 106 9.81 -16.40 2.91
CA LEU A 106 9.79 -15.10 2.27
C LEU A 106 8.36 -14.79 1.86
N PHE A 107 7.79 -13.72 2.41
CA PHE A 107 6.38 -13.40 2.25
C PHE A 107 6.21 -11.96 1.82
N TYR A 108 5.49 -11.73 0.73
CA TYR A 108 5.23 -10.38 0.25
C TYR A 108 3.76 -10.18 -0.07
N GLY A 109 3.13 -9.23 0.64
CA GLY A 109 1.77 -8.80 0.37
C GLY A 109 1.68 -8.10 -0.98
N GLY A 110 0.58 -8.28 -1.69
CA GLY A 110 0.36 -7.60 -2.97
C GLY A 110 0.26 -6.09 -2.75
N ALA A 111 0.77 -5.31 -3.70
CA ALA A 111 0.55 -3.88 -3.73
C ALA A 111 -0.92 -3.56 -4.07
N GLY A 112 -1.41 -2.42 -3.63
CA GLY A 112 -2.66 -1.87 -4.11
C GLY A 112 -2.51 -1.32 -5.53
N GLY A 113 -3.58 -1.38 -6.33
CA GLY A 113 -3.62 -0.77 -7.64
C GLY A 113 -3.87 0.74 -7.57
N ASP A 114 -3.49 1.47 -8.60
CA ASP A 114 -3.73 2.92 -8.65
C ASP A 114 -5.20 3.25 -8.88
N GLY A 115 -5.62 4.41 -8.38
CA GLY A 115 -6.93 4.98 -8.68
C GLY A 115 -7.02 5.50 -10.12
N GLY A 116 -8.20 5.36 -10.72
CA GLY A 116 -8.48 5.85 -12.05
C GLY A 116 -8.54 7.37 -12.13
N ALA A 117 -8.05 7.94 -13.22
CA ALA A 117 -8.11 9.38 -13.43
C ALA A 117 -9.52 9.88 -13.80
N ALA A 118 -9.85 11.12 -13.46
CA ALA A 118 -11.06 11.81 -13.91
C ALA A 118 -10.71 13.08 -14.70
N SER A 119 -11.35 13.29 -15.86
CA SER A 119 -11.08 14.46 -16.74
C SER A 119 -12.24 15.44 -16.88
N GLY A 120 -13.43 15.09 -16.40
CA GLY A 120 -14.60 15.98 -16.42
C GLY A 120 -14.49 17.15 -15.45
N ILE A 121 -15.23 18.24 -15.72
CA ILE A 121 -15.36 19.39 -14.80
C ILE A 121 -15.88 18.90 -13.44
N GLY A 122 -15.21 19.33 -12.36
CA GLY A 122 -15.52 18.90 -11.00
C GLY A 122 -15.33 17.40 -10.76
N GLY A 123 -14.65 16.68 -11.65
CA GLY A 123 -14.40 15.25 -11.52
C GLY A 123 -13.50 14.92 -10.34
N THR A 124 -13.64 13.70 -9.83
CA THR A 124 -12.83 13.21 -8.70
C THR A 124 -12.00 12.02 -9.17
N GLY A 125 -10.69 12.05 -8.97
CA GLY A 125 -9.86 10.87 -9.20
C GLY A 125 -10.24 9.75 -8.23
N GLY A 126 -10.10 8.50 -8.66
CA GLY A 126 -10.35 7.33 -7.83
C GLY A 126 -9.30 7.20 -6.73
N ALA A 127 -9.65 6.61 -5.59
CA ALA A 127 -8.67 6.31 -4.55
C ALA A 127 -7.72 5.19 -4.99
N GLY A 128 -6.47 5.25 -4.54
CA GLY A 128 -5.54 4.12 -4.64
C GLY A 128 -5.97 2.96 -3.75
N GLY A 129 -5.67 1.74 -4.18
CA GLY A 129 -5.93 0.52 -3.43
C GLY A 129 -4.98 0.36 -2.26
N ASN A 130 -5.42 -0.30 -1.19
CA ASN A 130 -4.53 -0.62 -0.07
C ASN A 130 -3.61 -1.78 -0.42
N GLY A 131 -2.36 -1.68 0.03
CA GLY A 131 -1.44 -2.81 0.07
C GLY A 131 -1.85 -3.85 1.10
N SER A 132 -1.46 -5.09 0.85
CA SER A 132 -1.87 -6.21 1.68
C SER A 132 -0.91 -6.49 2.82
N SER A 133 -1.46 -6.98 3.93
CA SER A 133 -0.71 -7.25 5.14
C SER A 133 -0.20 -8.69 5.21
N VAL A 134 0.94 -8.86 5.88
CA VAL A 134 1.60 -10.15 6.06
C VAL A 134 1.80 -10.45 7.54
N THR A 135 1.34 -11.62 7.96
CA THR A 135 1.62 -12.17 9.28
C THR A 135 2.26 -13.55 9.15
N THR A 136 3.40 -13.74 9.81
CA THR A 136 4.13 -15.02 9.79
C THR A 136 4.81 -15.28 11.12
N LEU A 137 5.17 -16.53 11.38
CA LEU A 137 5.92 -16.90 12.58
C LEU A 137 7.42 -16.59 12.44
N TRP A 138 8.06 -16.96 11.33
CA TRP A 138 9.50 -16.74 11.08
C TRP A 138 9.78 -16.49 9.59
N GLY A 139 10.70 -15.57 9.26
CA GLY A 139 11.06 -15.28 7.88
C GLY A 139 11.52 -13.86 7.58
N PHE A 140 11.65 -13.55 6.29
CA PHE A 140 11.61 -12.18 5.76
C PHE A 140 10.19 -11.92 5.24
N TYR A 141 9.62 -10.78 5.59
CA TYR A 141 8.27 -10.46 5.17
C TYR A 141 8.09 -8.98 4.92
N GLY A 142 7.35 -8.66 3.87
CA GLY A 142 7.05 -7.31 3.43
C GLY A 142 5.56 -7.15 3.21
N GLY A 143 4.99 -6.07 3.72
CA GLY A 143 3.63 -5.67 3.38
C GLY A 143 3.61 -5.02 2.01
N GLY A 144 2.47 -5.12 1.32
CA GLY A 144 2.31 -4.48 0.02
C GLY A 144 2.28 -2.96 0.14
N ALA A 145 2.77 -2.26 -0.88
CA ALA A 145 2.60 -0.81 -0.96
C ALA A 145 1.13 -0.45 -1.25
N GLY A 146 0.67 0.71 -0.80
CA GLY A 146 -0.59 1.29 -1.29
C GLY A 146 -0.41 1.82 -2.71
N GLY A 147 -1.49 1.78 -3.50
CA GLY A 147 -1.53 2.37 -4.83
C GLY A 147 -1.72 3.87 -4.78
N ASP A 148 -1.35 4.57 -5.86
CA ASP A 148 -1.50 6.01 -5.94
C ASP A 148 -2.96 6.40 -6.18
N GLY A 149 -3.33 7.59 -5.71
CA GLY A 149 -4.62 8.19 -6.01
C GLY A 149 -4.69 8.67 -7.47
N GLY A 150 -5.86 8.51 -8.08
CA GLY A 150 -6.12 8.96 -9.44
C GLY A 150 -6.10 10.49 -9.57
N ALA A 151 -5.61 10.99 -10.69
CA ALA A 151 -5.61 12.43 -10.96
C ALA A 151 -7.02 12.95 -11.32
N ALA A 152 -7.31 14.21 -10.99
CA ALA A 152 -8.48 14.95 -11.47
C ALA A 152 -8.03 16.14 -12.33
N THR A 153 -8.10 16.00 -13.65
CA THR A 153 -7.55 16.97 -14.61
C THR A 153 -8.55 18.03 -15.07
N GLY A 154 -9.84 17.82 -14.80
CA GLY A 154 -10.88 18.81 -15.11
C GLY A 154 -10.90 19.98 -14.13
N THR A 155 -11.44 21.12 -14.59
CA THR A 155 -11.56 22.35 -13.79
C THR A 155 -12.27 22.10 -12.46
N GLY A 156 -11.68 22.53 -11.35
CA GLY A 156 -12.26 22.38 -10.01
C GLY A 156 -12.34 20.95 -9.49
N GLY A 157 -11.64 19.99 -10.11
CA GLY A 157 -11.65 18.60 -9.70
C GLY A 157 -10.90 18.31 -8.38
N THR A 158 -11.07 17.09 -7.87
CA THR A 158 -10.39 16.62 -6.64
C THR A 158 -9.60 15.35 -6.91
N GLY A 159 -8.30 15.36 -6.63
CA GLY A 159 -7.47 14.16 -6.76
C GLY A 159 -7.92 13.06 -5.80
N GLY A 160 -7.73 11.81 -6.18
CA GLY A 160 -8.01 10.67 -5.32
C GLY A 160 -6.99 10.53 -4.20
N ALA A 161 -7.38 9.98 -3.05
CA ALA A 161 -6.43 9.69 -1.99
C ALA A 161 -5.52 8.51 -2.38
N GLY A 162 -4.27 8.53 -1.91
CA GLY A 162 -3.38 7.36 -1.98
C GLY A 162 -3.84 6.24 -1.05
N GLY A 163 -3.55 5.00 -1.43
CA GLY A 163 -3.82 3.82 -0.62
C GLY A 163 -2.85 3.66 0.54
N ASN A 164 -3.29 3.00 1.62
CA ASN A 164 -2.39 2.68 2.72
C ASN A 164 -1.50 1.49 2.37
N GLY A 165 -0.28 1.47 2.91
CA GLY A 165 0.55 0.28 2.90
C GLY A 165 -0.04 -0.85 3.75
N GLY A 166 0.40 -2.07 3.51
CA GLY A 166 0.09 -3.24 4.32
C GLY A 166 1.12 -3.44 5.44
N PHE A 167 0.70 -3.88 6.62
CA PHE A 167 1.64 -4.14 7.71
C PHE A 167 2.37 -5.47 7.50
N ALA A 168 3.54 -5.66 8.11
CA ALA A 168 4.33 -6.87 7.99
C ALA A 168 4.89 -7.29 9.35
N VAL A 169 4.45 -8.43 9.88
CA VAL A 169 4.73 -8.83 11.27
C VAL A 169 5.10 -10.31 11.42
N GLY A 170 6.13 -10.60 12.22
CA GLY A 170 6.53 -11.95 12.60
C GLY A 170 7.78 -12.02 13.47
N GLY A 171 8.37 -13.22 13.62
CA GLY A 171 9.57 -13.43 14.44
C GLY A 171 10.89 -13.01 13.76
N GLY A 172 10.88 -12.72 12.45
CA GLY A 172 12.10 -12.42 11.68
C GLY A 172 12.27 -10.95 11.31
N VAL A 173 12.42 -10.65 10.02
CA VAL A 173 12.58 -9.28 9.50
C VAL A 173 11.28 -8.83 8.84
N GLY A 174 10.70 -7.74 9.35
CA GLY A 174 9.42 -7.20 8.88
C GLY A 174 9.55 -5.82 8.26
N MET A 175 9.08 -5.64 7.03
CA MET A 175 9.04 -4.36 6.34
C MET A 175 7.59 -3.95 6.05
N GLY A 176 7.12 -2.89 6.70
CA GLY A 176 5.81 -2.34 6.40
C GLY A 176 5.76 -1.72 5.00
N GLY A 177 4.63 -1.85 4.33
CA GLY A 177 4.41 -1.26 3.02
C GLY A 177 4.36 0.26 3.06
N ALA A 178 4.86 0.91 2.01
CA ALA A 178 4.71 2.35 1.83
C ALA A 178 3.25 2.72 1.53
N GLY A 179 2.82 3.91 1.92
CA GLY A 179 1.56 4.48 1.46
C GLY A 179 1.71 5.08 0.06
N GLY A 180 0.65 5.05 -0.73
CA GLY A 180 0.60 5.63 -2.06
C GLY A 180 0.47 7.16 -2.02
N HIS A 181 0.88 7.82 -3.09
CA HIS A 181 0.75 9.26 -3.25
C HIS A 181 -0.70 9.67 -3.52
N GLY A 182 -1.07 10.88 -3.11
CA GLY A 182 -2.33 11.47 -3.50
C GLY A 182 -2.34 11.87 -4.97
N GLY A 183 -3.52 11.82 -5.60
CA GLY A 183 -3.70 12.18 -6.99
C GLY A 183 -3.61 13.69 -7.24
N ALA A 184 -3.06 14.08 -8.39
CA ALA A 184 -2.96 15.49 -8.75
C ALA A 184 -4.32 16.08 -9.19
N ALA A 185 -4.57 17.34 -8.85
CA ALA A 185 -5.66 18.15 -9.39
C ALA A 185 -5.21 19.60 -9.67
N PRO A 186 -4.61 19.88 -10.84
CA PRO A 186 -3.91 21.15 -11.11
C PRO A 186 -4.77 22.41 -10.91
N THR A 187 -6.07 22.30 -11.16
CA THR A 187 -7.04 23.40 -11.03
C THR A 187 -8.03 23.20 -9.89
N GLY A 188 -7.74 22.30 -8.96
CA GLY A 188 -8.59 21.99 -7.82
C GLY A 188 -7.78 21.48 -6.62
N THR A 189 -8.32 20.55 -5.83
CA THR A 189 -7.63 20.07 -4.62
C THR A 189 -6.99 18.72 -4.90
N GLY A 190 -5.68 18.59 -4.68
CA GLY A 190 -5.02 17.28 -4.79
C GLY A 190 -5.54 16.30 -3.74
N GLY A 191 -5.25 15.01 -3.92
CA GLY A 191 -5.60 13.99 -2.95
C GLY A 191 -4.64 13.93 -1.76
N ASP A 192 -5.10 13.40 -0.64
CA ASP A 192 -4.22 13.10 0.50
C ASP A 192 -3.35 11.87 0.19
N GLY A 193 -2.12 11.85 0.71
CA GLY A 193 -1.25 10.68 0.65
C GLY A 193 -1.69 9.59 1.63
N GLY A 194 -1.45 8.33 1.25
CA GLY A 194 -1.74 7.16 2.06
C GLY A 194 -0.75 6.95 3.20
N ALA A 195 -1.18 6.34 4.29
CA ALA A 195 -0.29 6.01 5.39
C ALA A 195 0.63 4.83 5.03
N GLY A 196 1.90 4.92 5.39
CA GLY A 196 2.79 3.79 5.47
C GLY A 196 2.42 2.89 6.65
N ALA A 197 2.75 1.61 6.55
CA ALA A 197 2.36 0.62 7.53
C ALA A 197 3.50 0.15 8.41
N ASP A 198 3.13 -0.47 9.53
CA ASP A 198 4.07 -1.01 10.51
C ASP A 198 4.84 -2.23 9.96
N GLY A 199 6.13 -2.28 10.26
CA GLY A 199 6.99 -3.45 10.04
C GLY A 199 7.61 -3.91 11.35
N GLY A 200 7.25 -5.10 11.82
CA GLY A 200 7.58 -5.59 13.15
C GLY A 200 8.24 -6.96 13.17
N GLY A 201 9.31 -7.12 13.95
CA GLY A 201 10.02 -8.38 14.16
C GLY A 201 11.27 -8.25 15.02
N ILE A 202 12.26 -9.14 14.88
CA ILE A 202 13.60 -8.89 15.44
C ILE A 202 14.20 -7.66 14.78
N ILE A 203 14.08 -7.55 13.46
CA ILE A 203 14.40 -6.35 12.70
C ILE A 203 13.09 -5.86 12.06
N GLY A 204 12.73 -4.60 12.27
CA GLY A 204 11.53 -4.03 11.69
C GLY A 204 11.82 -2.71 11.01
N SER A 205 11.17 -2.44 9.88
CA SER A 205 11.16 -1.12 9.28
C SER A 205 9.73 -0.71 8.96
N GLY A 206 9.34 0.48 9.39
CA GLY A 206 8.06 1.04 8.99
C GLY A 206 8.09 1.52 7.54
N GLY A 207 6.96 1.42 6.85
CA GLY A 207 6.80 1.99 5.51
C GLY A 207 6.68 3.52 5.56
N ASN A 208 7.17 4.20 4.53
CA ASN A 208 6.99 5.65 4.41
C ASN A 208 5.53 5.98 4.09
N GLY A 209 5.03 7.10 4.60
CA GLY A 209 3.76 7.66 4.14
C GLY A 209 3.91 8.31 2.77
N GLY A 210 2.83 8.29 1.98
CA GLY A 210 2.79 8.91 0.67
C GLY A 210 2.66 10.43 0.74
N ASP A 211 3.24 11.13 -0.22
CA ASP A 211 3.04 12.57 -0.37
C ASP A 211 1.62 12.90 -0.83
N ALA A 212 1.13 14.08 -0.46
CA ALA A 212 -0.08 14.66 -1.00
C ALA A 212 0.03 14.92 -2.50
N GLY A 213 -1.08 14.80 -3.22
CA GLY A 213 -1.20 15.18 -4.61
C GLY A 213 -1.15 16.69 -4.81
N SER A 214 -0.55 17.14 -5.91
CA SER A 214 -0.48 18.56 -6.24
C SER A 214 -1.86 19.16 -6.55
N GLY A 215 -2.08 20.43 -6.23
CA GLY A 215 -3.27 21.19 -6.65
C GLY A 215 -3.19 22.64 -6.21
N VAL A 216 -4.33 23.34 -6.18
CA VAL A 216 -4.46 24.67 -5.56
C VAL A 216 -5.01 24.59 -4.13
N GLY A 217 -5.78 23.54 -3.82
CA GLY A 217 -6.30 23.28 -2.48
C GLY A 217 -5.29 22.59 -1.56
N ALA A 218 -5.56 22.64 -0.26
CA ALA A 218 -4.77 21.96 0.76
C ALA A 218 -4.97 20.43 0.70
N ALA A 219 -3.88 19.67 0.79
CA ALA A 219 -3.90 18.22 0.88
C ALA A 219 -2.77 17.71 1.79
N ASN A 220 -3.04 16.65 2.54
CA ASN A 220 -2.17 16.14 3.59
C ASN A 220 -1.27 15.01 3.09
N GLY A 221 -0.04 14.96 3.60
CA GLY A 221 0.81 13.78 3.45
C GLY A 221 0.39 12.67 4.43
N GLY A 222 0.64 11.43 4.06
CA GLY A 222 0.38 10.26 4.91
C GLY A 222 1.42 10.09 6.00
N ASN A 223 1.03 9.51 7.15
CA ASN A 223 1.98 9.17 8.20
C ASN A 223 2.85 7.97 7.78
N GLY A 224 4.09 7.92 8.25
CA GLY A 224 4.93 6.72 8.18
C GLY A 224 4.53 5.69 9.23
N GLY A 225 4.83 4.42 8.95
CA GLY A 225 4.62 3.31 9.86
C GLY A 225 5.77 3.12 10.85
N ASN A 226 5.56 2.32 11.89
CA ASN A 226 6.53 2.07 12.94
C ASN A 226 7.41 0.83 12.65
N ALA A 227 8.62 0.83 13.20
CA ALA A 227 9.45 -0.37 13.36
C ALA A 227 9.04 -1.15 14.62
N GLY A 228 7.88 -1.80 14.55
CA GLY A 228 7.27 -2.53 15.66
C GLY A 228 5.79 -2.71 15.43
N ILE A 229 5.06 -3.14 16.46
CA ILE A 229 3.63 -3.42 16.37
C ILE A 229 2.90 -2.57 17.39
N ALA A 230 1.99 -1.73 16.93
CA ALA A 230 0.99 -1.10 17.80
C ALA A 230 -0.27 -1.99 17.85
N ALA A 231 -0.49 -2.67 18.96
CA ALA A 231 -1.69 -3.49 19.18
C ALA A 231 -2.34 -3.16 20.52
N ASN A 232 -3.66 -2.94 20.53
CA ASN A 232 -4.45 -2.70 21.75
C ASN A 232 -3.92 -1.54 22.62
N GLY A 233 -3.41 -0.48 21.99
CA GLY A 233 -2.84 0.68 22.68
C GLY A 233 -1.46 0.45 23.28
N MET A 234 -0.87 -0.74 23.11
CA MET A 234 0.50 -1.06 23.52
C MET A 234 1.39 -1.18 22.28
N PHE A 235 2.57 -0.55 22.33
CA PHE A 235 3.57 -0.66 21.28
C PHE A 235 4.64 -1.68 21.68
N ALA A 236 4.80 -2.71 20.85
CA ALA A 236 5.88 -3.68 20.93
C ALA A 236 6.93 -3.33 19.86
N PRO A 237 8.02 -2.62 20.22
CA PRO A 237 9.05 -2.27 19.27
C PRO A 237 9.79 -3.51 18.76
N SER A 238 10.28 -3.45 17.52
CA SER A 238 11.28 -4.39 17.03
C SER A 238 12.57 -4.28 17.86
N VAL A 239 13.45 -5.29 17.83
CA VAL A 239 14.76 -5.16 18.49
C VAL A 239 15.60 -4.12 17.76
N TYR A 240 15.65 -4.21 16.43
CA TYR A 240 16.36 -3.26 15.57
C TYR A 240 15.45 -2.64 14.51
N GLY A 241 15.80 -1.42 14.09
CA GLY A 241 15.31 -0.80 12.86
C GLY A 241 14.55 0.52 13.07
N ASP A 242 14.13 1.12 11.96
CA ASP A 242 13.68 2.52 11.89
C ASP A 242 12.23 2.63 11.44
N GLY A 243 11.51 3.59 12.01
CA GLY A 243 10.18 3.96 11.52
C GLY A 243 10.27 4.63 10.14
N GLY A 244 9.18 4.57 9.38
CA GLY A 244 9.08 5.24 8.09
C GLY A 244 8.93 6.75 8.25
N ASN A 245 9.33 7.49 7.23
CA ASN A 245 9.09 8.93 7.14
C ASN A 245 7.61 9.21 6.86
N GLY A 246 7.12 10.36 7.33
CA GLY A 246 5.83 10.88 6.86
C GLY A 246 5.98 11.52 5.48
N GLY A 247 4.90 11.54 4.71
CA GLY A 247 4.82 12.24 3.42
C GLY A 247 4.62 13.74 3.58
N ASN A 248 4.90 14.49 2.54
CA ASN A 248 4.73 15.93 2.48
C ASN A 248 3.27 16.30 2.21
N GLY A 249 2.77 17.35 2.89
CA GLY A 249 1.52 18.02 2.53
C GLY A 249 1.76 19.15 1.52
N VAL A 250 0.70 19.69 0.92
CA VAL A 250 0.74 20.82 -0.01
C VAL A 250 -0.27 21.90 0.33
N ASN A 251 0.02 23.15 -0.05
CA ASN A 251 -0.86 24.33 0.05
C ASN A 251 -1.52 24.54 1.42
N GLY A 252 -0.75 24.35 2.49
CA GLY A 252 -1.24 24.48 3.87
C GLY A 252 -1.84 23.19 4.44
N GLY A 253 -1.89 22.10 3.67
CA GLY A 253 -2.10 20.76 4.18
C GLY A 253 -0.95 20.30 5.06
N SER A 254 -1.25 19.44 6.03
CA SER A 254 -0.28 18.95 6.98
C SER A 254 0.65 17.91 6.36
N GLY A 255 1.93 17.93 6.77
CA GLY A 255 2.82 16.80 6.54
C GLY A 255 2.48 15.63 7.46
N GLY A 256 2.79 14.43 7.00
CA GLY A 256 2.68 13.21 7.77
C GLY A 256 3.70 13.16 8.91
N LYS A 257 3.33 12.46 9.98
CA LYS A 257 4.24 12.12 11.07
C LYS A 257 5.14 10.97 10.64
N GLY A 258 6.40 10.99 11.06
CA GLY A 258 7.26 9.80 10.98
C GLY A 258 6.86 8.75 12.01
N GLY A 259 7.23 7.51 11.75
CA GLY A 259 7.01 6.38 12.64
C GLY A 259 8.07 6.23 13.72
N SER A 260 7.76 5.39 14.70
CA SER A 260 8.66 5.07 15.81
C SER A 260 9.71 4.05 15.40
N ALA A 261 10.95 4.21 15.88
CA ALA A 261 12.02 3.24 15.72
C ALA A 261 11.88 2.03 16.67
N GLY A 262 12.67 0.98 16.40
CA GLY A 262 12.85 -0.17 17.28
C GLY A 262 13.65 0.17 18.55
N THR A 263 13.91 -0.85 19.37
CA THR A 263 14.57 -0.72 20.67
C THR A 263 16.03 -0.25 20.53
N LEU A 264 16.75 -0.82 19.57
CA LEU A 264 18.09 -0.46 19.12
C LEU A 264 18.00 0.02 17.66
N GLY A 265 17.72 1.30 17.46
CA GLY A 265 17.76 2.00 16.16
C GLY A 265 18.35 3.39 16.39
N THR A 266 19.10 3.92 15.43
CA THR A 266 19.85 5.17 15.61
C THR A 266 18.91 6.36 15.83
N ARG A 267 18.81 6.82 17.08
CA ARG A 267 18.50 8.23 17.35
C ARG A 267 19.76 9.05 17.05
N GLU A 268 19.86 9.60 15.85
CA GLU A 268 20.56 10.87 15.70
C GLU A 268 19.53 11.99 15.54
N ARG A 269 18.90 12.34 16.66
CA ARG A 269 18.57 13.74 16.88
C ARG A 269 19.83 14.38 17.46
N THR A 270 20.77 14.71 16.58
CA THR A 270 21.81 15.67 16.95
C THR A 270 21.10 17.00 17.12
N ASP A 271 20.64 17.25 18.33
CA ASP A 271 20.31 18.59 18.80
C ASP A 271 21.57 19.43 18.62
N ARG A 272 21.74 20.04 17.44
CA ARG A 272 22.52 21.26 17.33
C ARG A 272 21.74 22.32 18.08
N HIS A 273 21.96 22.32 19.40
CA HIS A 273 21.86 23.48 20.23
C HIS A 273 22.61 24.61 19.52
N SER A 274 21.85 25.48 18.86
CA SER A 274 22.26 26.84 18.57
C SER A 274 22.50 27.51 19.92
N ARG A 275 23.70 27.35 20.48
CA ARG A 275 24.16 28.19 21.58
C ARG A 275 24.32 29.59 20.98
N PRO A 276 23.60 30.62 21.46
CA PRO A 276 23.96 31.98 21.11
C PRO A 276 25.33 32.26 21.73
N ILE A 277 26.32 32.58 20.90
CA ILE A 277 27.56 33.16 21.39
C ILE A 277 27.20 34.59 21.80
N ALA A 278 27.06 34.81 23.10
CA ALA A 278 27.22 36.12 23.70
C ALA A 278 28.71 36.31 23.99
N GLY A 279 29.29 37.37 23.43
CA GLY A 279 30.69 37.77 23.54
C GLY A 279 31.03 38.79 22.48
#